data_AF-A0A2N9NGU6-F1
#
_entry.id   AF-A0A2N9NGU6-F1
#
_cell.length_a   1.000
_cell.length_b   1.000
_cell.length_c   1.000
_cell.angle_alpha   90.00
_cell.angle_beta   90.00
_cell.angle_gamma   90.00
#
_symmetry.space_group_name_H-M   'P 1'
#
loop_
_entity.id
_entity.type
_entity.pdbx_description
1 polymer ?
#
loop_
_entity_poly.entity_id
_entity_poly.type
_entity_poly.pdbx_seq_one_letter_code
_entity_poly.pdbx_strand_id
1 'polypeptide(L)'
;MLVSSYASGGTGTYGLSANGLSDGLKLCRPSIKGTTLTLNGVGGITNGGFLLFTTTNVAQPADLWTPILTNRFDQFGVLTYTNVYSPGLRQQYFRLLER
;
A
#
# COMPACT_ATOMS: atom_id res chain seq x y z
N MET A 1 -13.03 -16.51 4.15
CA MET A 1 -13.74 -15.39 4.81
C MET A 1 -15.04 -15.17 4.06
N LEU A 2 -16.18 -15.19 4.75
CA LEU A 2 -17.48 -14.87 4.14
C LEU A 2 -17.64 -13.35 4.15
N VAL A 3 -18.04 -12.76 3.03
CA VAL A 3 -18.27 -11.31 2.90
C VAL A 3 -19.67 -11.12 2.32
N SER A 4 -20.44 -10.21 2.90
CA SER A 4 -21.76 -9.82 2.41
C SER A 4 -21.65 -8.54 1.57
N SER A 5 -22.48 -8.43 0.52
CA SER A 5 -22.54 -7.24 -0.35
C SER A 5 -23.66 -6.31 0.08
N TYR A 6 -23.32 -5.05 0.38
CA TYR A 6 -24.28 -3.99 0.66
C TYR A 6 -25.20 -3.72 -0.55
N ALA A 7 -24.66 -3.77 -1.76
CA ALA A 7 -25.42 -3.56 -3.01
C ALA A 7 -26.45 -4.67 -3.29
N SER A 8 -26.32 -5.83 -2.65
CA SER A 8 -27.27 -6.96 -2.74
C SER A 8 -28.19 -7.06 -1.52
N GLY A 9 -28.26 -6.01 -0.68
CA GLY A 9 -29.04 -6.04 0.57
C GLY A 9 -28.58 -7.12 1.55
N GLY A 10 -27.28 -7.49 1.52
CA GLY A 10 -26.74 -8.58 2.35
C GLY A 10 -27.19 -9.99 1.95
N THR A 11 -27.90 -10.14 0.83
CA THR A 11 -28.41 -11.44 0.36
C THR A 11 -27.44 -12.10 -0.62
N GLY A 12 -27.27 -13.42 -0.47
CA GLY A 12 -26.45 -14.27 -1.34
C GLY A 12 -25.18 -14.83 -0.67
N THR A 13 -24.91 -16.11 -0.90
CA THR A 13 -23.66 -16.77 -0.48
C THR A 13 -22.63 -16.62 -1.59
N TYR A 14 -21.87 -15.53 -1.57
CA TYR A 14 -20.79 -15.32 -2.53
C TYR A 14 -19.46 -15.81 -1.95
N GLY A 15 -18.87 -16.82 -2.62
CA GLY A 15 -17.50 -17.24 -2.34
C GLY A 15 -16.52 -16.36 -3.09
N LEU A 16 -16.04 -15.29 -2.47
CA LEU A 16 -14.96 -14.48 -3.04
C LEU A 16 -13.62 -15.08 -2.59
N SER A 17 -12.88 -15.65 -3.54
CA SER A 17 -11.45 -15.94 -3.35
C SER A 17 -10.67 -14.63 -3.49
N ALA A 18 -10.65 -13.84 -2.43
CA ALA A 18 -9.72 -12.72 -2.30
C ALA A 18 -8.47 -13.24 -1.58
N ASN A 19 -7.27 -12.82 -2.01
CA ASN A 19 -5.99 -13.14 -1.36
C ASN A 19 -5.82 -12.45 0.03
N GLY A 20 -6.85 -12.52 0.88
CA GLY A 20 -6.89 -11.84 2.17
C GLY A 20 -6.91 -10.32 2.01
N LEU A 21 -8.08 -9.77 1.69
CA LEU A 21 -8.39 -8.39 2.07
C LEU A 21 -8.52 -8.40 3.59
N SER A 22 -7.41 -8.17 4.30
CA SER A 22 -7.46 -7.81 5.71
C SER A 22 -8.02 -6.40 5.79
N ASP A 23 -8.97 -6.17 6.70
CA ASP A 23 -9.35 -4.82 7.06
C ASP A 23 -8.13 -4.10 7.64
N GLY A 24 -7.91 -2.84 7.22
CA GLY A 24 -6.79 -2.02 7.66
C GLY A 24 -5.70 -1.73 6.62
N LEU A 25 -4.78 -0.88 7.05
CA LEU A 25 -3.75 -0.27 6.23
C LEU A 25 -2.80 -1.30 5.60
N LYS A 26 -2.67 -1.27 4.28
CA LYS A 26 -1.85 -2.23 3.54
C LYS A 26 -1.13 -1.58 2.37
N LEU A 27 0.16 -1.91 2.22
CA LEU A 27 0.91 -1.71 0.98
C LEU A 27 0.62 -2.87 0.02
N CYS A 28 0.21 -2.55 -1.20
CA CYS A 28 0.06 -3.50 -2.28
C CYS A 28 1.42 -3.97 -2.80
N ARG A 29 1.43 -5.08 -3.54
CA ARG A 29 2.65 -5.53 -4.24
C ARG A 29 3.11 -4.43 -5.20
N PRO A 30 4.40 -4.05 -5.18
CA PRO A 30 4.94 -3.10 -6.14
C PRO A 30 4.75 -3.61 -7.57
N SER A 31 4.44 -2.71 -8.50
CA SER A 31 4.44 -3.01 -9.93
C SER A 31 5.58 -2.26 -10.62
N ILE A 32 6.32 -2.96 -11.48
CA ILE A 32 7.39 -2.37 -12.28
C ILE A 32 6.99 -2.51 -13.74
N LYS A 33 6.98 -1.39 -14.46
CA LYS A 33 6.73 -1.35 -15.90
C LYS A 33 7.82 -0.50 -16.56
N GLY A 34 8.71 -1.13 -17.30
CA GLY A 34 9.90 -0.46 -17.85
C GLY A 34 10.79 0.09 -16.72
N THR A 35 11.05 1.38 -16.74
CA THR A 35 11.82 2.10 -15.71
C THR A 35 10.94 2.76 -14.65
N THR A 36 9.67 2.35 -14.54
CA THR A 36 8.71 2.94 -13.60
C THR A 36 8.33 1.93 -12.53
N LEU A 37 8.56 2.28 -11.26
CA LEU A 37 8.06 1.59 -10.08
C LEU A 37 6.80 2.29 -9.59
N THR A 38 5.72 1.55 -9.38
CA THR A 38 4.49 2.03 -8.76
C THR A 38 4.19 1.26 -7.48
N LEU A 39 3.94 2.01 -6.41
CA LEU A 39 3.48 1.52 -5.12
C LEU A 39 2.06 2.04 -4.88
N ASN A 40 1.17 1.14 -4.51
CA ASN A 40 -0.18 1.48 -4.09
C ASN A 40 -0.37 1.07 -2.64
N GLY A 41 -1.19 1.82 -1.91
CA GLY A 41 -1.63 1.43 -0.57
C GLY A 41 -3.12 1.70 -0.42
N VAL A 42 -3.77 0.91 0.42
CA VAL A 42 -5.22 0.96 0.66
C VAL A 42 -5.51 0.81 2.15
N GLY A 43 -6.74 1.14 2.55
CA GLY A 43 -7.20 0.99 3.92
C GLY A 43 -6.67 2.07 4.87
N GLY A 44 -6.23 3.20 4.33
CA GLY A 44 -5.91 4.39 5.13
C GLY A 44 -7.14 5.22 5.46
N ILE A 45 -7.02 6.11 6.45
CA ILE A 45 -8.04 7.09 6.80
C ILE A 45 -8.22 8.04 5.62
N THR A 46 -9.47 8.22 5.15
CA THR A 46 -9.82 9.18 4.09
C THR A 46 -9.28 10.58 4.42
N ASN A 47 -8.49 11.15 3.50
CA ASN A 47 -7.78 12.43 3.69
C ASN A 47 -6.81 12.48 4.91
N GLY A 48 -6.56 11.34 5.56
CA GLY A 48 -5.61 11.17 6.64
C GLY A 48 -4.17 11.27 6.14
N GLY A 49 -3.25 11.60 7.04
CA GLY A 49 -1.84 11.76 6.70
C GLY A 49 -1.13 10.41 6.59
N PHE A 50 -0.09 10.35 5.75
CA PHE A 50 0.82 9.22 5.72
C PHE A 50 2.26 9.64 5.44
N LEU A 51 3.19 8.80 5.89
CA LEU A 51 4.59 8.81 5.50
C LEU A 51 4.95 7.50 4.81
N LEU A 52 5.63 7.60 3.68
CA LEU A 52 6.25 6.48 2.99
C LEU A 52 7.77 6.55 3.16
N PHE A 53 8.37 5.44 3.55
CA PHE A 53 9.79 5.29 3.79
C PHE A 53 10.40 4.25 2.85
N THR A 54 11.71 4.34 2.62
CA THR A 54 12.47 3.34 1.89
C THR A 54 13.81 3.02 2.57
N THR A 55 14.31 1.81 2.36
CA THR A 55 15.68 1.40 2.68
C THR A 55 16.14 0.34 1.68
N THR A 56 17.46 0.16 1.55
CA THR A 56 18.06 -0.98 0.85
C THR A 56 18.41 -2.13 1.80
N ASN A 57 18.33 -1.92 3.12
CA ASN A 57 18.61 -2.91 4.15
C ASN A 57 17.43 -3.03 5.12
N VAL A 58 16.63 -4.08 4.97
CA VAL A 58 15.44 -4.32 5.81
C VAL A 58 15.76 -4.50 7.31
N ALA A 59 16.98 -4.89 7.65
CA ALA A 59 17.42 -5.04 9.05
C ALA A 59 17.77 -3.68 9.71
N GLN A 60 17.85 -2.59 8.94
CA GLN A 60 18.06 -1.26 9.47
C GLN A 60 16.88 -0.86 10.38
N PRO A 61 17.13 -0.27 11.57
CA PRO A 61 16.07 0.25 12.43
C PRO A 61 15.14 1.21 11.68
N ALA A 62 13.84 1.07 11.93
CA ALA A 62 12.79 1.79 11.23
C ALA A 62 12.96 3.32 11.23
N ASP A 63 13.42 3.87 12.35
CA ASP A 63 13.61 5.31 12.53
C ASP A 63 14.77 5.86 11.68
N LEU A 64 15.59 4.97 11.11
CA LEU A 64 16.69 5.32 10.20
C LEU A 64 16.33 5.09 8.73
N TRP A 65 15.11 4.65 8.41
CA TRP A 65 14.66 4.53 7.02
C TRP A 65 14.45 5.93 6.45
N THR A 66 14.77 6.10 5.17
CA THR A 66 14.67 7.41 4.51
C THR A 66 13.21 7.72 4.16
N PRO A 67 12.62 8.84 4.62
CA PRO A 67 11.30 9.27 4.18
C PRO A 67 11.36 9.73 2.72
N ILE A 68 10.43 9.24 1.89
CA ILE A 68 10.36 9.56 0.45
C ILE A 68 9.09 10.28 0.04
N LEU A 69 8.03 10.20 0.85
CA LEU A 69 6.78 10.93 0.62
C LEU A 69 6.09 11.18 1.95
N THR A 70 5.65 12.43 2.14
CA THR A 70 4.66 12.81 3.18
C THR A 70 3.48 13.40 2.45
N ASN A 71 2.33 12.73 2.50
CA ASN A 71 1.12 13.19 1.81
C ASN A 71 -0.13 12.69 2.52
N ARG A 72 -1.30 12.89 1.92
CA ARG A 72 -2.58 12.41 2.41
C ARG A 72 -3.14 11.32 1.50
N PHE A 73 -3.84 10.37 2.09
CA PHE A 73 -4.68 9.43 1.33
C PHE A 73 -5.75 10.19 0.58
N ASP A 74 -6.21 9.63 -0.53
CA ASP A 74 -7.33 10.18 -1.27
C ASP A 74 -8.67 9.98 -0.54
N GLN A 75 -9.76 10.36 -1.22
CA GLN A 75 -11.13 10.24 -0.69
C GLN A 75 -11.55 8.80 -0.37
N PHE A 76 -10.85 7.80 -0.90
CA PHE A 76 -11.12 6.37 -0.71
C PHE A 76 -10.10 5.69 0.22
N GLY A 77 -9.21 6.46 0.88
CA GLY A 77 -8.18 5.87 1.73
C GLY A 77 -7.05 5.20 0.94
N VAL A 78 -6.85 5.61 -0.31
CA VAL A 78 -5.86 5.05 -1.23
C VAL A 78 -4.67 6.01 -1.38
N LEU A 79 -3.47 5.44 -1.46
CA LEU A 79 -2.27 6.15 -1.90
C LEU A 79 -1.73 5.52 -3.18
N THR A 80 -1.16 6.36 -4.03
CA THR A 80 -0.36 5.95 -5.20
C THR A 80 0.95 6.73 -5.17
N TYR A 81 2.06 6.03 -5.32
CA TYR A 81 3.38 6.60 -5.47
C TYR A 81 4.08 5.99 -6.68
N THR A 82 4.69 6.84 -7.50
CA THR A 82 5.44 6.41 -8.68
C THR A 82 6.85 7.00 -8.63
N ASN A 83 7.83 6.18 -8.95
CA ASN A 83 9.23 6.60 -9.03
C ASN A 83 9.97 5.88 -10.16
N VAL A 84 11.17 6.35 -10.48
CA VAL A 84 12.08 5.65 -11.38
C VAL A 84 12.56 4.37 -10.71
N TYR A 85 12.33 3.24 -11.36
CA TYR A 85 12.93 1.96 -11.03
C TYR A 85 14.36 1.90 -11.59
N SER A 86 15.34 1.65 -10.71
CA SER A 86 16.72 1.38 -11.10
C SER A 86 17.05 -0.09 -10.90
N PRO A 87 17.28 -0.88 -11.97
CA PRO A 87 17.67 -2.29 -11.86
C PRO A 87 19.00 -2.52 -11.12
N GLY A 88 19.84 -1.48 -11.00
CA GLY A 88 21.09 -1.54 -10.23
C GLY A 88 20.85 -1.66 -8.71
N LEU A 89 19.69 -1.25 -8.21
CA LEU A 89 19.28 -1.45 -6.83
C LEU A 89 18.76 -2.88 -6.65
N ARG A 90 19.63 -3.77 -6.20
CA ARG A 90 19.29 -5.20 -6.00
C ARG A 90 18.20 -5.43 -4.95
N GLN A 91 18.08 -4.53 -3.98
CA GLN A 91 17.12 -4.62 -2.89
C GLN A 91 16.60 -3.22 -2.57
N GLN A 92 15.28 -3.10 -2.55
CA GLN A 92 14.61 -1.88 -2.12
C GLN A 92 13.33 -2.28 -1.37
N TYR A 93 13.22 -1.78 -0.15
CA TYR A 93 12.13 -2.05 0.77
C TYR A 93 11.35 -0.77 1.02
N PHE A 94 10.07 -0.93 1.32
CA PHE A 94 9.16 0.18 1.57
C PHE A 94 8.34 -0.07 2.82
N ARG A 95 8.08 1.00 3.55
CA ARG A 95 7.23 0.98 4.73
C ARG A 95 6.27 2.15 4.70
N LEU A 96 5.01 1.88 5.01
CA LEU A 96 3.94 2.85 5.13
C LEU A 96 3.61 3.06 6.61
N LEU A 97 3.43 4.31 6.99
CA LEU A 97 2.97 4.73 8.30
C LEU A 97 1.83 5.73 8.13
N GLU A 98 0.66 5.44 8.70
CA GLU A 98 -0.45 6.39 8.82
C GLU A 98 -0.24 7.34 10.02
N ARG A 99 -0.77 8.56 9.91
CA ARG A 99 -0.67 9.66 10.88
C ARG A 99 -2.05 10.13 11.31
#